data_AF-A0A7K4N1K5-F1
#
_entry.id   AF-A0A7K4N1K5-F1
#
_cell.length_a   1.000
_cell.length_b   1.000
_cell.length_c   1.000
_cell.angle_alpha   90.00
_cell.angle_beta   90.00
_cell.angle_gamma   90.00
#
_symmetry.space_group_name_H-M   'P 1'
#
loop_
_entity.id
_entity.type
_entity.pdbx_description
1 polymer ?
#
loop_
_entity_poly.entity_id
_entity_poly.type
_entity_poly.pdbx_seq_one_letter_code
_entity_poly.pdbx_strand_id
1 'polypeptide(L)'
;MLTKIINENSISCIPEDSDDLIILRRVINKGDKIVGETVRVVKQEKDFARPDKGERVKIRLSLEVEKISLDNVLDRIRVGGIIKESNNELVPHGSHHSFIIKIDQPFNLLKKKWTSIEKKLVITKDRNLTFILIAI
;
A
#
# COMPACT_ATOMS: atom_id res chain seq x y z
N MET A 1 -0.69 12.18 -6.83
CA MET A 1 -0.94 11.41 -5.60
C MET A 1 -1.79 12.25 -4.65
N LEU A 2 -2.97 11.76 -4.29
CA LEU A 2 -3.75 12.35 -3.22
C LEU A 2 -3.17 11.91 -1.87
N THR A 3 -2.98 12.87 -0.97
CA THR A 3 -2.43 12.59 0.36
C THR A 3 -3.25 13.27 1.44
N LYS A 4 -3.47 12.56 2.54
CA LYS A 4 -4.18 13.08 3.71
C LYS A 4 -3.37 12.76 4.95
N ILE A 5 -2.93 13.80 5.66
CA ILE A 5 -2.24 13.64 6.93
C ILE A 5 -3.27 13.18 7.96
N ILE A 6 -3.06 12.01 8.55
CA ILE A 6 -3.91 11.49 9.61
C ILE A 6 -3.36 11.96 10.95
N ASN A 7 -2.06 11.74 11.19
CA ASN A 7 -1.33 12.09 12.41
C ASN A 7 0.09 12.56 12.03
N GLU A 8 0.88 13.07 12.98
CA GLU A 8 2.28 13.50 12.74
C GLU A 8 3.15 12.43 12.06
N ASN A 9 2.83 11.15 12.30
CA ASN A 9 3.58 9.99 11.85
C ASN A 9 2.86 9.14 10.80
N SER A 10 1.63 9.48 10.44
CA SER A 10 0.77 8.67 9.58
C SER A 10 0.15 9.51 8.46
N ILE A 11 0.37 9.07 7.22
CA ILE A 11 -0.18 9.70 6.04
C ILE A 11 -0.96 8.66 5.24
N SER A 12 -2.17 9.01 4.84
CA SER A 12 -2.95 8.25 3.85
C SER A 12 -2.54 8.70 2.46
N CYS A 13 -2.24 7.74 1.57
CA CYS A 13 -1.79 8.00 0.22
C CYS A 13 -2.65 7.22 -0.78
N ILE A 14 -3.00 7.88 -1.88
CA ILE A 14 -3.64 7.27 -3.05
C ILE A 14 -2.80 7.65 -4.28
N PRO A 15 -1.99 6.71 -4.81
CA PRO A 15 -1.20 6.97 -6.02
C PRO A 15 -2.13 7.07 -7.22
N GLU A 16 -1.95 8.08 -8.06
CA GLU A 16 -2.81 8.37 -9.22
C GLU A 16 -2.11 8.04 -10.55
N ASP A 17 -0.77 7.93 -10.54
CA ASP A 17 0.02 7.61 -11.73
C ASP A 17 1.33 6.87 -11.40
N SER A 18 2.06 6.44 -12.43
CA SER A 18 3.31 5.70 -12.30
C SER A 18 4.44 6.50 -11.62
N ASP A 19 4.49 7.82 -11.82
CA ASP A 19 5.47 8.68 -11.14
C ASP A 19 5.23 8.69 -9.63
N ASP A 20 3.96 8.61 -9.19
CA ASP A 20 3.64 8.47 -7.76
C ASP A 20 4.22 7.18 -7.18
N LEU A 21 4.17 6.08 -7.94
CA LEU A 21 4.77 4.82 -7.50
C LEU A 21 6.29 4.93 -7.38
N ILE A 22 6.94 5.66 -8.29
CA ILE A 22 8.39 5.93 -8.21
C ILE A 22 8.72 6.76 -6.97
N ILE A 23 7.90 7.76 -6.65
CA ILE A 23 8.05 8.57 -5.43
C ILE A 23 7.85 7.70 -4.19
N LEU A 24 6.78 6.92 -4.13
CA LEU A 24 6.48 6.03 -3.01
C LEU A 24 7.59 5.01 -2.77
N ARG A 25 8.20 4.48 -3.84
CA ARG A 25 9.38 3.60 -3.74
C ARG A 25 10.57 4.27 -3.06
N ARG A 26 10.74 5.59 -3.21
CA ARG A 26 11.82 6.36 -2.56
C ARG A 26 11.50 6.73 -1.11
N VAL A 27 10.21 6.91 -0.79
CA VAL A 27 9.74 7.33 0.54
C VAL A 27 9.61 6.15 1.50
N ILE A 28 9.16 5.00 1.01
CA ILE A 28 9.00 3.78 1.81
C ILE A 28 10.37 3.17 2.05
N ASN A 29 10.69 2.93 3.32
CA ASN A 29 11.95 2.35 3.77
C ASN A 29 11.69 1.09 4.62
N LYS A 30 12.75 0.29 4.79
CA LYS A 30 12.71 -0.87 5.68
C LYS A 30 12.39 -0.43 7.11
N GLY A 31 11.47 -1.13 7.76
CA GLY A 31 11.00 -0.84 9.12
C GLY A 31 9.84 0.15 9.20
N ASP A 32 9.38 0.71 8.08
CA ASP A 32 8.11 1.42 8.04
C ASP A 32 6.92 0.46 8.16
N LYS A 33 5.77 0.99 8.55
CA LYS A 33 4.52 0.24 8.62
C LYS A 33 3.57 0.70 7.52
N ILE A 34 3.02 -0.25 6.79
CA ILE A 34 1.99 -0.01 5.77
C ILE A 34 0.69 -0.64 6.25
N VAL A 35 -0.38 0.15 6.30
CA VAL A 35 -1.72 -0.32 6.64
C VAL A 35 -2.62 -0.14 5.44
N GLY A 36 -3.11 -1.24 4.89
CA GLY A 36 -3.99 -1.21 3.74
C GLY A 36 -4.96 -2.38 3.71
N GLU A 37 -5.97 -2.25 2.87
CA GLU A 37 -6.89 -3.34 2.59
C GLU A 37 -6.35 -4.19 1.45
N THR A 38 -6.32 -5.50 1.67
CA THR A 38 -5.94 -6.49 0.68
C THR A 38 -7.00 -7.57 0.60
N VAL A 39 -7.08 -8.22 -0.55
CA VAL A 39 -7.93 -9.40 -0.72
C VAL A 39 -7.05 -10.61 -0.56
N ARG A 40 -7.34 -11.46 0.43
CA ARG A 40 -6.66 -12.74 0.60
C ARG A 40 -7.65 -13.88 0.37
N VAL A 41 -7.20 -14.88 -0.37
CA VAL A 41 -7.94 -16.14 -0.51
C VAL A 41 -7.65 -16.96 0.73
N VAL A 42 -8.64 -17.14 1.59
CA VAL A 42 -8.54 -18.05 2.73
C VAL A 42 -9.09 -19.40 2.30
N LYS A 43 -8.26 -20.44 2.39
CA LYS A 43 -8.71 -21.83 2.19
C LYS A 43 -9.29 -22.31 3.52
N GLN A 44 -10.55 -22.72 3.55
CA GLN A 44 -11.08 -23.47 4.69
C GLN A 44 -10.58 -24.91 4.57
N GLU A 45 -9.79 -25.36 5.53
CA GLU A 45 -9.56 -26.78 5.74
C GLU A 45 -10.81 -27.37 6.41
N LYS A 46 -11.70 -27.94 5.60
CA LYS A 46 -12.69 -28.90 6.06
C LYS A 46 -12.41 -30.21 5.34
N ASP A 47 -12.28 -31.30 6.10
CA ASP A 47 -12.01 -32.69 5.68
C ASP A 47 -12.84 -33.23 4.50
N PHE A 48 -13.91 -32.55 4.09
CA PHE A 48 -14.82 -32.97 3.03
C PHE A 48 -15.14 -31.89 1.99
N ALA A 49 -14.45 -30.74 1.98
CA ALA A 49 -14.71 -29.67 1.03
C ALA A 49 -13.78 -29.73 -0.20
N ARG A 50 -14.37 -29.62 -1.39
CA ARG A 50 -13.67 -29.57 -2.69
C ARG A 50 -12.56 -28.48 -2.65
N PRO A 51 -11.30 -28.78 -3.00
CA PRO A 51 -10.13 -27.92 -2.77
C PRO A 51 -10.11 -26.56 -3.51
N ASP A 52 -11.10 -26.29 -4.37
CA ASP A 52 -11.06 -25.20 -5.36
C ASP A 52 -11.75 -23.88 -4.96
N LYS A 53 -12.51 -23.84 -3.85
CA LYS A 53 -13.21 -22.61 -3.43
C LYS A 53 -12.63 -22.03 -2.15
N GLY A 54 -11.46 -21.42 -2.27
CA GLY A 54 -11.00 -20.47 -1.25
C GLY A 54 -11.87 -19.21 -1.28
N GLU A 55 -12.34 -18.75 -0.12
CA GLU A 55 -13.16 -17.56 -0.03
C GLU A 55 -12.27 -16.31 -0.10
N ARG A 56 -12.65 -15.35 -0.95
CA ARG A 56 -11.94 -14.07 -1.07
C ARG A 56 -12.42 -13.14 0.03
N VAL A 57 -11.67 -13.08 1.12
CA VAL A 57 -11.99 -12.19 2.24
C VAL A 57 -11.18 -10.90 2.10
N LYS A 58 -11.86 -9.75 2.19
CA LYS A 58 -11.20 -8.45 2.33
C LYS A 58 -10.66 -8.34 3.74
N ILE A 59 -9.34 -8.23 3.86
CA ILE A 59 -8.65 -8.10 5.14
C ILE A 59 -7.90 -6.77 5.17
N ARG A 60 -7.94 -6.11 6.32
CA ARG A 60 -7.12 -4.94 6.61
C ARG A 60 -5.95 -5.41 7.46
N LEU A 61 -4.75 -5.22 6.93
CA LEU A 61 -3.53 -5.66 7.59
C LEU A 61 -2.52 -4.53 7.72
N SER A 62 -1.72 -4.63 8.77
CA SER A 62 -0.56 -3.80 9.06
C SER A 62 0.69 -4.62 8.79
N LEU A 63 1.51 -4.19 7.84
CA LEU A 63 2.73 -4.85 7.40
C LEU A 63 3.94 -4.01 7.74
N GLU A 64 4.92 -4.59 8.42
CA GLU A 64 6.25 -4.01 8.63
C GLU A 64 7.15 -4.33 7.45
N VAL A 65 7.64 -3.29 6.78
CA VAL A 65 8.35 -3.41 5.50
C VAL A 65 9.73 -4.02 5.69
N GLU A 66 10.04 -5.09 4.96
CA GLU A 66 11.37 -5.69 4.89
C GLU A 66 12.04 -5.50 3.54
N LYS A 67 11.27 -5.67 2.45
CA LYS A 67 11.76 -5.61 1.08
C LYS A 67 10.77 -4.87 0.20
N ILE A 68 11.27 -4.05 -0.71
CA ILE A 68 10.45 -3.28 -1.64
C ILE A 68 10.95 -3.57 -3.05
N SER A 69 10.04 -3.98 -3.93
CA SER A 69 10.33 -4.26 -5.35
C SER A 69 9.34 -3.46 -6.20
N LEU A 70 9.84 -2.62 -7.09
CA LEU A 70 9.02 -1.91 -8.07
C LEU A 70 8.99 -2.74 -9.36
N ASP A 71 7.80 -2.96 -9.89
CA ASP A 71 7.57 -3.64 -11.15
C ASP A 71 7.18 -2.57 -12.18
N ASN A 72 8.17 -2.05 -12.91
CA ASN A 72 8.01 -0.93 -13.85
C ASN A 72 7.08 -1.25 -15.02
N VAL A 73 6.85 -2.54 -15.31
CA VAL A 73 6.02 -2.99 -16.43
C VAL A 73 4.54 -3.02 -16.06
N LEU A 74 4.24 -3.24 -14.78
CA LEU A 74 2.90 -3.54 -14.28
C LEU A 74 2.37 -2.47 -13.32
N ASP A 75 3.00 -1.29 -13.31
CA ASP A 75 2.64 -0.11 -12.52
C ASP A 75 2.24 -0.47 -11.09
N ARG A 76 3.13 -1.20 -10.41
CA ARG A 76 2.89 -1.69 -9.06
C ARG A 76 4.14 -1.81 -8.23
N ILE A 77 3.99 -1.56 -6.93
CA ILE A 77 5.03 -1.79 -5.94
C ILE A 77 4.66 -3.02 -5.14
N ARG A 78 5.55 -4.01 -5.10
CA ARG A 78 5.47 -5.14 -4.19
C ARG A 78 6.29 -4.82 -2.94
N VAL A 79 5.61 -4.74 -1.81
CA VAL A 79 6.21 -4.55 -0.49
C VAL A 79 6.10 -5.85 0.28
N GLY A 80 7.23 -6.55 0.43
CA GLY A 80 7.36 -7.73 1.26
C GLY A 80 7.69 -7.37 2.70
N GLY A 81 7.10 -8.07 3.64
CA GLY A 81 7.36 -7.84 5.06
C GLY A 81 6.55 -8.75 5.98
N ILE A 82 6.57 -8.42 7.27
CA ILE A 82 5.95 -9.21 8.33
C ILE A 82 4.62 -8.58 8.72
N ILE A 83 3.55 -9.37 8.80
CA ILE A 83 2.26 -8.90 9.32
C ILE A 83 2.37 -8.66 10.82
N LYS A 84 2.18 -7.41 11.25
CA LYS A 84 2.12 -7.04 12.68
C LYS A 84 0.71 -7.18 13.24
N GLU A 85 -0.28 -6.70 12.50
CA GLU A 85 -1.67 -6.65 12.94
C GLU A 85 -2.57 -7.01 11.77
N SER A 86 -3.64 -7.76 12.03
CA SER A 86 -4.67 -8.11 11.07
C SER A 86 -6.03 -7.99 11.74
N ASN A 87 -7.04 -7.54 10.99
CA ASN A 87 -8.43 -7.54 11.45
C ASN A 87 -9.12 -8.91 11.35
N ASN A 88 -8.42 -9.93 10.84
CA ASN A 88 -8.98 -11.26 10.60
C ASN A 88 -8.13 -12.32 11.32
N GLU A 89 -8.79 -13.13 12.14
CA GLU A 89 -8.21 -14.22 12.95
C GLU A 89 -7.59 -15.34 12.09
N LEU A 90 -7.99 -15.46 10.83
CA LEU A 90 -7.47 -16.44 9.87
C LEU A 90 -6.11 -16.02 9.29
N VAL A 91 -5.59 -14.84 9.65
CA VAL A 91 -4.30 -14.34 9.20
C VAL A 91 -3.29 -14.49 10.33
N PRO A 92 -2.36 -15.45 10.24
CA PRO A 92 -1.36 -15.64 11.27
C PRO A 92 -0.50 -14.39 11.45
N HIS A 93 -0.54 -13.83 12.66
CA HIS A 93 0.33 -12.74 13.08
C HIS A 93 1.80 -13.20 12.97
N GLY A 94 2.67 -12.35 12.44
CA GLY A 94 4.09 -12.68 12.25
C GLY A 94 4.42 -13.45 10.96
N SER A 95 3.45 -13.74 10.09
CA SER A 95 3.73 -14.34 8.78
C SER A 95 4.29 -13.34 7.77
N HIS A 96 5.15 -13.81 6.87
CA HIS A 96 5.59 -13.01 5.73
C HIS A 96 4.45 -12.85 4.72
N HIS A 97 4.25 -11.61 4.29
CA HIS A 97 3.25 -11.26 3.28
C HIS A 97 3.83 -10.25 2.28
N SER A 98 3.26 -10.24 1.08
CA SER A 98 3.60 -9.27 0.04
C SER A 98 2.38 -8.39 -0.21
N PHE A 99 2.43 -7.17 0.32
CA PHE A 99 1.45 -6.14 0.01
C PHE A 99 1.75 -5.55 -1.38
N ILE A 100 0.73 -5.41 -2.22
CA ILE A 100 0.87 -4.82 -3.55
C ILE A 100 0.19 -3.45 -3.53
N ILE A 101 0.96 -2.39 -3.76
CA ILE A 101 0.46 -1.03 -3.97
C ILE A 101 0.24 -0.86 -5.47
N LYS A 102 -0.96 -0.45 -5.85
CA LYS A 102 -1.37 -0.13 -7.22
C LYS A 102 -1.90 1.29 -7.29
N ILE A 103 -1.96 1.84 -8.51
CA ILE A 103 -2.69 3.07 -8.81
C ILE A 103 -4.14 2.94 -8.34
N ASP A 104 -4.71 4.02 -7.82
CA ASP A 104 -6.06 4.13 -7.23
C ASP A 104 -6.32 3.25 -5.99
N GLN A 105 -5.29 2.57 -5.46
CA GLN A 105 -5.43 1.78 -4.25
C GLN A 105 -5.01 2.60 -3.01
N PRO A 106 -5.93 2.95 -2.11
CA PRO A 106 -5.60 3.69 -0.91
C PRO A 106 -4.81 2.82 0.06
N PHE A 107 -3.78 3.40 0.66
CA PHE A 107 -3.05 2.79 1.77
C PHE A 107 -2.57 3.86 2.75
N ASN A 108 -2.25 3.46 3.96
CA ASN A 108 -1.68 4.34 4.98
C ASN A 108 -0.22 3.97 5.21
N LEU A 109 0.63 4.97 5.20
CA LEU A 109 2.05 4.85 5.49
C LEU A 109 2.33 5.46 6.86
N LEU A 110 2.80 4.61 7.77
CA LEU A 110 3.20 4.98 9.11
C LEU A 110 4.72 4.89 9.22
N LYS A 111 5.36 6.01 9.58
CA LYS A 111 6.81 6.09 9.77
C LYS A 111 7.14 6.53 11.19
N LYS A 112 8.23 6.02 11.76
CA LYS A 112 8.71 6.45 13.08
C LYS A 112 9.12 7.93 13.09
N LYS A 113 9.71 8.40 12.00
CA LYS A 113 10.06 9.80 11.80
C LYS A 113 9.98 10.11 10.32
N TRP A 114 9.24 11.17 9.98
CA TRP A 114 9.20 11.70 8.63
C TRP A 114 10.27 12.76 8.47
N THR A 115 11.10 12.65 7.44
CA THR A 115 12.00 13.75 7.06
C THR A 115 11.25 14.83 6.28
N SER A 116 11.74 16.06 6.33
CA SER A 116 11.15 17.19 5.59
C SER A 116 11.12 16.94 4.08
N ILE A 117 12.12 16.22 3.56
CA ILE A 117 12.22 15.84 2.14
C ILE A 117 11.11 14.84 1.78
N GLU A 118 10.90 13.81 2.59
CA GLU A 118 9.85 12.82 2.35
C GLU A 118 8.45 13.42 2.42
N LYS A 119 8.18 14.28 3.42
CA LYS A 119 6.92 15.03 3.50
C LYS A 119 6.72 15.86 2.24
N LYS A 120 7.76 16.57 1.80
CA LYS A 120 7.70 17.38 0.58
C LYS A 120 7.41 16.51 -0.64
N LEU A 121 8.10 15.38 -0.83
CA LEU A 121 7.88 14.49 -1.97
C LEU A 121 6.45 13.94 -2.03
N VAL A 122 5.87 13.61 -0.87
CA VAL A 122 4.50 13.09 -0.77
C VAL A 122 3.46 14.20 -1.01
N ILE A 123 3.71 15.42 -0.53
CA ILE A 123 2.75 16.54 -0.60
C ILE A 123 2.86 17.35 -1.91
N THR A 124 4.00 17.36 -2.59
CA THR A 124 4.29 18.31 -3.69
C THR A 124 3.42 18.14 -4.93
N LYS A 125 2.77 17.00 -5.12
CA LYS A 125 2.03 16.72 -6.35
C LYS A 125 0.58 17.21 -6.33
N ASP A 126 0.35 18.40 -5.79
CA ASP A 126 -0.86 19.17 -6.04
C ASP A 126 -0.76 19.70 -7.48
N ARG A 127 -1.22 18.89 -8.44
CA ARG A 127 -1.24 19.27 -9.85
C ARG A 127 -2.31 20.35 -10.02
N ASN A 128 -1.89 21.62 -9.96
CA ASN A 128 -2.52 22.67 -10.77
C ASN A 128 -2.27 22.35 -12.25
N LEU A 129 -2.99 21.37 -12.79
CA LEU A 129 -3.10 21.18 -14.24
C LEU A 129 -3.98 22.31 -14.77
N THR A 130 -3.36 23.44 -15.07
CA THR A 130 -4.00 24.51 -15.83
C THR A 130 -4.15 24.04 -17.28
N PHE A 131 -5.29 23.44 -17.61
CA PHE A 131 -5.60 23.11 -18.99
C PHE A 131 -5.99 24.40 -19.73
N ILE A 132 -5.20 24.81 -20.72
CA ILE A 132 -5.61 25.87 -21.66
C ILE A 132 -6.36 25.19 -22.80
N LEU A 133 -7.68 25.33 -22.80
CA LEU A 133 -8.53 24.96 -23.93
C LEU A 133 -8.48 26.08 -24.96
N ILE A 134 -7.79 25.84 -26.08
CA ILE A 134 -7.92 26.67 -27.28
C ILE A 134 -9.01 26.04 -28.14
N ALA A 135 -10.13 26.73 -28.26
CA ALA A 135 -11.12 26.46 -29.30
C ALA A 135 -10.68 27.21 -30.57
N ILE A 136 -10.63 26.49 -31.70
CA ILE A 136 -10.50 27.05 -33.05
C ILE A 136 -11.90 27.11 -33.67
#